data_AF-Q9X6R8-F1
#
_entry.id   AF-Q9X6R8-F1
#
_cell.length_a   1.000
_cell.length_b   1.000
_cell.length_c   1.000
_cell.angle_alpha   90.00
_cell.angle_beta   90.00
_cell.angle_gamma   90.00
#
_symmetry.space_group_name_H-M   'P 1'
#
loop_
_entity.id
_entity.type
_entity.pdbx_description
1 polymer ?
#
loop_
_entity_poly.entity_id
_entity_poly.type
_entity_poly.pdbx_seq_one_letter_code
_entity_poly.pdbx_strand_id
1 'polypeptide(L)'
;TEVIVPAFTFISSSLAAQRLGAVAVPVDVDLDTYCIQPEAVAAAITDRTRVIMSVHMAGQMSDMDALDKIAADAGVSILQDAAHAHGA
;
A
#
# COMPACT_ATOMS: atom_id res chain seq x y z
N THR A 1 -7.15 11.98 7.35
CA THR A 1 -6.40 11.45 6.19
C THR A 1 -6.02 10.03 6.48
N GLU A 2 -6.34 9.11 5.57
CA GLU A 2 -5.98 7.70 5.66
C GLU A 2 -4.92 7.35 4.62
N VAL A 3 -3.98 6.50 5.03
CA VAL A 3 -2.98 5.86 4.16
C VAL A 3 -3.17 4.35 4.28
N ILE A 4 -3.55 3.71 3.18
CA ILE A 4 -3.62 2.25 3.13
C ILE A 4 -2.18 1.71 3.12
N VAL A 5 -1.90 0.73 3.98
CA VAL A 5 -0.58 0.08 4.13
C VAL A 5 -0.77 -1.43 4.21
N PRO A 6 0.20 -2.27 3.79
CA PRO A 6 0.11 -3.70 3.99
C PRO A 6 0.13 -4.01 5.49
N ALA A 7 -0.72 -4.92 5.96
CA ALA A 7 -0.73 -5.41 7.33
C ALA A 7 0.55 -6.20 7.65
N PHE A 8 1.10 -6.87 6.64
CA PHE A 8 2.40 -7.54 6.69
C PHE A 8 3.45 -6.66 6.00
N THR A 9 4.16 -5.85 6.79
CA THR A 9 5.33 -5.08 6.35
C THR A 9 6.23 -4.70 7.54
N PHE A 10 7.38 -4.07 7.27
CA PHE A 10 8.18 -3.46 8.32
C PHE A 10 7.48 -2.22 8.90
N ILE A 11 7.54 -2.04 10.22
CA ILE A 11 6.77 -1.01 10.94
C ILE A 11 7.04 0.43 10.46
N SER A 12 8.19 0.70 9.82
CA SER A 12 8.49 2.02 9.28
C SER A 12 7.47 2.52 8.25
N SER A 13 6.88 1.62 7.46
CA SER A 13 5.90 1.97 6.43
C SER A 13 4.66 2.64 7.05
N SER A 14 4.09 2.05 8.09
CA SER A 14 2.95 2.63 8.80
C SER A 14 3.34 3.83 9.68
N LEU A 15 4.51 3.80 10.30
CA LEU A 15 5.01 4.92 11.11
C LEU A 15 5.25 6.19 10.28
N ALA A 16 5.64 6.07 9.01
CA ALA A 16 5.83 7.21 8.12
C ALA A 16 4.53 8.03 7.99
N ALA A 17 3.39 7.36 7.79
CA ALA A 17 2.08 8.00 7.75
C ALA A 17 1.67 8.56 9.12
N GLN A 18 1.83 7.76 10.19
CA GLN A 18 1.41 8.15 11.53
C GLN A 18 2.19 9.36 12.08
N ARG A 19 3.48 9.49 11.75
CA ARG A 19 4.29 10.66 12.12
C ARG A 19 3.79 11.97 11.53
N LEU A 20 3.02 11.92 10.43
CA LEU A 20 2.35 13.06 9.82
C LEU A 20 0.93 13.30 10.38
N GLY A 21 0.50 12.50 11.36
CA GLY A 21 -0.86 12.55 11.92
C GLY A 21 -1.91 11.85 11.05
N ALA A 22 -1.51 11.10 10.02
CA ALA A 22 -2.44 10.29 9.23
C ALA A 22 -2.77 8.96 9.93
N VAL A 23 -3.94 8.40 9.60
CA VAL A 23 -4.35 7.07 10.06
C VAL A 23 -3.81 6.04 9.07
N ALA A 24 -2.98 5.10 9.55
CA ALA A 24 -2.57 3.95 8.75
C ALA A 24 -3.70 2.90 8.76
N VAL A 25 -4.17 2.50 7.58
CA VAL A 25 -5.24 1.51 7.39
C VAL A 25 -4.58 0.21 6.92
N PRO A 26 -4.40 -0.80 7.79
CA PRO A 26 -3.79 -2.06 7.42
C PRO A 26 -4.71 -2.87 6.50
N VAL A 27 -4.16 -3.39 5.41
CA VAL A 27 -4.82 -4.22 4.41
C VAL A 27 -4.02 -5.50 4.21
N ASP A 28 -4.71 -6.63 4.01
CA ASP A 28 -4.08 -7.93 3.90
C ASP A 28 -3.17 -8.07 2.66
N VAL A 29 -2.34 -9.10 2.68
CA VAL A 29 -1.40 -9.43 1.60
C VAL A 29 -1.81 -10.71 0.90
N ASP A 30 -1.42 -10.84 -0.36
CA ASP A 30 -1.45 -12.10 -1.06
C ASP A 30 -0.38 -13.04 -0.47
N LEU A 31 -0.74 -14.31 -0.21
CA LEU A 31 0.16 -15.26 0.48
C LEU A 31 1.27 -15.82 -0.41
N ASP A 32 1.13 -15.75 -1.74
CA ASP A 32 2.13 -16.25 -2.68
C ASP A 32 3.21 -15.19 -2.94
N THR A 33 2.85 -13.90 -2.86
CA THR A 33 3.75 -12.78 -3.15
C THR A 33 4.16 -11.96 -1.93
N TYR A 34 3.42 -12.07 -0.82
CA TYR A 34 3.51 -11.21 0.37
C TYR A 34 3.35 -9.71 0.08
N CYS A 35 2.87 -9.35 -1.11
CA CYS A 35 2.54 -7.99 -1.48
C CYS A 35 1.08 -7.68 -1.15
N ILE A 36 0.75 -6.39 -1.00
CA ILE A 36 -0.60 -5.95 -0.69
C ILE A 36 -1.61 -6.45 -1.74
N GLN A 37 -2.73 -7.01 -1.28
CA GLN A 37 -3.74 -7.63 -2.14
C GLN A 37 -4.65 -6.56 -2.76
N PRO A 38 -4.66 -6.36 -4.10
CA PRO A 38 -5.36 -5.24 -4.75
C PRO A 38 -6.86 -5.18 -4.46
N GLU A 39 -7.56 -6.31 -4.43
CA GLU A 39 -8.98 -6.37 -4.11
C GLU A 39 -9.28 -5.93 -2.67
N ALA A 40 -8.38 -6.23 -1.73
CA ALA A 40 -8.50 -5.80 -0.34
C ALA A 40 -8.22 -4.29 -0.22
N VAL A 41 -7.32 -3.74 -1.04
CA VAL A 41 -7.11 -2.28 -1.16
C VAL A 41 -8.38 -1.62 -1.66
N ALA A 42 -8.97 -2.10 -2.76
CA ALA A 42 -10.19 -1.53 -3.32
C ALA A 42 -11.35 -1.52 -2.30
N ALA A 43 -11.49 -2.59 -1.51
CA ALA A 43 -12.50 -2.68 -0.46
C ALA A 43 -12.26 -1.74 0.74
N ALA A 44 -11.00 -1.35 0.99
CA ALA A 44 -10.62 -0.51 2.12
C ALA A 44 -10.66 1.00 1.81
N ILE A 45 -10.86 1.39 0.55
CA ILE A 45 -10.92 2.80 0.16
C ILE A 45 -12.17 3.48 0.76
N THR A 46 -11.94 4.66 1.33
CA THR A 46 -12.97 5.56 1.84
C THR A 46 -12.76 6.98 1.27
N ASP A 47 -13.68 7.89 1.57
CA ASP A 47 -13.56 9.32 1.27
C ASP A 47 -12.37 10.00 2.00
N ARG A 48 -11.81 9.35 3.03
CA ARG A 48 -10.65 9.81 3.78
C ARG A 48 -9.32 9.29 3.24
N THR A 49 -9.34 8.27 2.38
CA THR A 49 -8.14 7.70 1.77
C THR A 49 -7.48 8.70 0.85
N ARG A 50 -6.16 8.88 0.99
CA ARG A 50 -5.38 9.78 0.13
C ARG A 50 -4.19 9.11 -0.53
N VAL A 51 -3.65 8.06 0.10
CA VAL A 51 -2.49 7.33 -0.39
C VAL A 51 -2.70 5.84 -0.22
N ILE A 52 -2.35 5.07 -1.26
CA ILE A 52 -2.10 3.64 -1.19
C ILE A 52 -0.58 3.47 -1.12
N MET A 53 -0.08 2.94 -0.02
CA MET A 53 1.34 2.58 0.11
C MET A 53 1.52 1.11 -0.27
N SER A 54 2.18 0.87 -1.40
CA SER A 54 2.58 -0.48 -1.82
C SER A 54 3.98 -0.76 -1.28
N VAL A 55 4.20 -1.94 -0.71
CA VAL A 55 5.54 -2.39 -0.30
C VAL A 55 5.95 -3.55 -1.21
N HIS A 56 7.10 -3.42 -1.84
CA HIS A 56 7.67 -4.48 -2.69
C HIS A 56 8.40 -5.50 -1.82
N MET A 57 7.64 -6.43 -1.26
CA MET A 57 8.10 -7.29 -0.17
C MET A 57 9.22 -8.22 -0.63
N ALA A 58 10.35 -8.22 0.10
CA ALA A 58 11.51 -9.07 -0.19
C ALA A 58 12.01 -8.98 -1.66
N GLY A 59 11.83 -7.83 -2.31
CA GLY A 59 12.21 -7.62 -3.71
C GLY A 59 11.17 -8.08 -4.74
N GLN A 60 10.06 -8.67 -4.29
CA GLN A 60 8.92 -8.97 -5.15
C GLN A 60 8.11 -7.68 -5.40
N MET A 61 7.93 -7.33 -6.66
CA MET A 61 7.09 -6.18 -7.04
C MET A 61 5.62 -6.49 -6.73
N SER A 62 4.91 -5.50 -6.18
CA SER A 62 3.46 -5.58 -6.07
C SER A 62 2.81 -5.51 -7.46
N ASP A 63 1.55 -5.93 -7.58
CA ASP A 63 0.78 -5.78 -8.82
C ASP A 63 0.46 -4.29 -9.08
N MET A 64 1.42 -3.59 -9.67
CA MET A 64 1.33 -2.16 -9.92
C MET A 64 0.26 -1.81 -10.95
N ASP A 65 0.01 -2.66 -11.94
CA ASP A 65 -1.03 -2.43 -12.94
C ASP A 65 -2.42 -2.43 -12.29
N ALA A 66 -2.69 -3.39 -11.40
CA ALA A 66 -3.94 -3.44 -10.65
C ALA A 66 -4.08 -2.26 -9.67
N LEU A 67 -3.01 -1.94 -8.94
CA LEU A 67 -3.01 -0.84 -7.99
C LEU A 67 -3.19 0.52 -8.67
N ASP A 68 -2.49 0.78 -9.78
CA ASP A 68 -2.59 2.03 -10.55
C ASP A 68 -4.02 2.25 -11.06
N LYS A 69 -4.68 1.18 -11.52
CA LYS A 69 -6.09 1.26 -11.92
C LYS A 69 -6.99 1.64 -10.75
N ILE A 70 -6.84 0.97 -9.59
CA ILE A 70 -7.62 1.27 -8.39
C ILE A 70 -7.40 2.72 -7.93
N ALA A 71 -6.14 3.17 -7.96
CA ALA A 71 -5.75 4.51 -7.58
C ALA A 71 -6.36 5.58 -8.50
N ALA A 72 -6.32 5.35 -9.81
CA ALA A 72 -6.92 6.23 -10.81
C ALA A 72 -8.45 6.33 -10.64
N ASP A 73 -9.13 5.18 -10.48
CA ASP A 73 -10.59 5.12 -10.31
C ASP A 73 -11.04 5.83 -9.02
N ALA A 74 -10.25 5.75 -7.95
CA ALA A 74 -10.55 6.38 -6.66
C ALA A 74 -9.99 7.81 -6.50
N GLY A 75 -9.17 8.29 -7.42
CA GLY A 75 -8.50 9.58 -7.31
C GLY A 75 -7.49 9.68 -6.14
N VAL A 76 -6.84 8.57 -5.78
CA VAL A 76 -5.85 8.49 -4.70
C VAL A 76 -4.44 8.32 -5.28
N SER A 77 -3.42 8.78 -4.55
CA SER A 77 -2.02 8.63 -5.00
C SER A 77 -1.43 7.30 -4.57
N ILE A 78 -0.47 6.76 -5.32
CA ILE A 78 0.35 5.62 -4.88
C ILE A 78 1.71 6.09 -4.40
N LEU A 79 2.16 5.55 -3.27
CA LEU A 79 3.53 5.66 -2.78
C LEU A 79 4.16 4.27 -2.73
N GLN A 80 5.18 4.04 -3.54
CA GLN A 80 5.93 2.79 -3.53
C GLN A 80 7.00 2.83 -2.43
N ASP A 81 6.89 1.92 -1.47
CA ASP A 81 7.93 1.58 -0.52
C ASP A 81 8.82 0.49 -1.12
N ALA A 82 9.86 0.94 -1.81
CA ALA A 82 10.84 0.11 -2.50
C ALA A 82 12.05 -0.25 -1.62
N ALA A 83 11.96 -0.12 -0.28
CA ALA A 83 13.09 -0.35 0.61
C ALA A 83 13.71 -1.76 0.48
N HIS A 84 12.93 -2.77 0.08
CA HIS A 84 13.40 -4.14 -0.14
C HIS A 84 13.71 -4.47 -1.61
N ALA A 85 13.47 -3.56 -2.55
CA ALA A 85 13.39 -3.86 -3.99
C ALA A 85 14.41 -3.08 -4.84
N HIS A 86 15.66 -3.02 -4.37
CA HIS A 86 16.74 -2.39 -5.12
C HIS A 86 17.04 -3.19 -6.40
N GLY A 87 16.72 -2.61 -7.56
CA GLY A 87 17.01 -3.21 -8.87
C GLY A 87 15.99 -4.24 -9.37
N ALA A 88 14.81 -4.31 -8.75
CA ALA A 88 13.66 -5.08 -9.24
C ALA A 88 12.94 -4.36 -10.39
#